data_AF-A0A2A3LVK7-F1
#
_entry.id   AF-A0A2A3LVK7-F1
#
_cell.length_a   1.000
_cell.length_b   1.000
_cell.length_c   1.000
_cell.angle_alpha   90.00
_cell.angle_beta   90.00
_cell.angle_gamma   90.00
#
_symmetry.space_group_name_H-M   'P 1'
#
loop_
_entity.id
_entity.type
_entity.pdbx_description
1 polymer ?
#
loop_
_entity_poly.entity_id
_entity_poly.type
_entity_poly.pdbx_seq_one_letter_code
_entity_poly.pdbx_strand_id
1 'polypeptide(L)'
;RPARVSSTCLVSVGRNRYSVPCEYAGKWVSSRLYPTRIEVVADDALIASHVRLLDRDQVSYDWQHYLPLIERKPGALRNGAPFADLPAPLRQLKHGLGRHAGGDRIMAQV
;
A
#
# COMPACT_ATOMS: atom_id res chain seq x y z
N ARG A 1 13.24 12.53 -8.03
CA ARG A 1 12.24 13.40 -8.69
C ARG A 1 11.08 13.62 -7.73
N PRO A 2 10.61 14.86 -7.53
CA PRO A 2 9.44 15.11 -6.71
C PRO A 2 8.20 14.45 -7.34
N ALA A 3 7.35 13.87 -6.51
CA ALA A 3 6.09 13.26 -6.88
C ALA A 3 5.04 13.53 -5.80
N ARG A 4 3.79 13.75 -6.21
CA ARG A 4 2.68 13.91 -5.26
C ARG A 4 2.01 12.57 -5.01
N VAL A 5 1.76 12.28 -3.73
CA VAL A 5 1.01 11.09 -3.32
C VAL A 5 -0.48 11.33 -3.53
N SER A 6 -1.17 10.40 -4.19
CA SER A 6 -2.62 10.43 -4.37
C SER A 6 -3.37 10.21 -3.06
N SER A 7 -4.69 10.48 -3.06
CA SER A 7 -5.59 10.11 -1.95
C SER A 7 -5.68 8.60 -1.73
N THR A 8 -5.36 7.80 -2.76
CA THR A 8 -5.28 6.34 -2.69
C THR A 8 -3.89 5.82 -2.31
N CYS A 9 -3.02 6.70 -1.80
CA CYS A 9 -1.68 6.39 -1.31
C CYS A 9 -0.75 5.84 -2.40
N LEU A 10 -0.84 6.38 -3.62
CA LEU A 10 -0.01 5.99 -4.76
C LEU A 10 0.89 7.14 -5.23
N VAL A 11 2.09 6.82 -5.69
CA VAL A 11 2.98 7.72 -6.42
C VAL A 11 3.23 7.22 -7.84
N SER A 12 3.24 8.13 -8.81
CA SER A 12 3.50 7.81 -10.21
C SER A 12 4.99 7.96 -10.52
N VAL A 13 5.64 6.87 -10.93
CA VAL A 13 7.06 6.84 -11.31
C VAL A 13 7.21 6.00 -12.59
N GLY A 14 7.77 6.59 -13.65
CA GLY A 14 8.06 5.86 -14.89
C GLY A 14 6.84 5.21 -15.55
N ARG A 15 5.68 5.89 -15.55
CA ARG A 15 4.36 5.40 -16.04
C ARG A 15 3.73 4.26 -15.22
N ASN A 16 4.33 3.89 -14.11
CA ASN A 16 3.76 2.93 -13.17
C ASN A 16 3.40 3.63 -11.86
N ARG A 17 2.52 3.01 -11.08
CA ARG A 17 2.10 3.50 -9.77
C ARG A 17 2.61 2.57 -8.67
N TYR A 18 3.06 3.15 -7.57
CA TYR A 18 3.59 2.41 -6.43
C TYR A 18 2.91 2.92 -5.16
N SER A 19 2.50 2.02 -4.29
CA SER A 19 1.93 2.41 -3.00
C SER A 19 2.96 3.04 -2.07
N VAL A 20 2.50 3.88 -1.15
CA VAL A 20 3.30 4.45 -0.06
C VAL A 20 2.45 4.46 1.22
N PRO A 21 3.05 4.57 2.42
CA PRO A 21 2.29 4.59 3.66
C PRO A 21 1.20 5.68 3.69
N CYS A 22 0.02 5.35 4.24
CA CYS A 22 -1.16 6.23 4.22
C CYS A 22 -0.93 7.62 4.82
N GLU A 23 0.01 7.75 5.77
CA GLU A 23 0.36 9.03 6.40
C GLU A 23 0.96 10.05 5.42
N TYR A 24 1.39 9.61 4.23
CA TYR A 24 1.92 10.46 3.17
C TYR A 24 0.87 10.83 2.11
N ALA A 25 -0.38 10.36 2.23
CA ALA A 25 -1.45 10.73 1.30
C ALA A 25 -1.57 12.26 1.14
N GLY A 26 -1.57 12.74 -0.11
CA GLY A 26 -1.64 14.16 -0.44
C GLY A 26 -0.34 14.96 -0.28
N LYS A 27 0.71 14.38 0.35
CA LYS A 27 2.02 15.02 0.54
C LYS A 27 2.89 14.92 -0.72
N TRP A 28 3.92 15.76 -0.79
CA TRP A 28 4.99 15.65 -1.78
C TRP A 28 6.13 14.80 -1.22
N VAL A 29 6.68 13.94 -2.07
CA VAL A 29 7.78 13.02 -1.74
C VAL A 29 8.80 13.00 -2.87
N SER A 30 9.99 12.49 -2.59
CA SER A 30 11.04 12.27 -3.57
C SER A 30 11.08 10.81 -4.01
N SER A 31 11.03 10.57 -5.32
CA SER A 31 11.23 9.24 -5.90
C SER A 31 12.64 9.09 -6.49
N ARG A 32 13.24 7.91 -6.32
CA ARG A 32 14.50 7.50 -6.97
C ARG A 32 14.21 6.24 -7.77
N LEU A 33 14.61 6.25 -9.04
CA LEU A 33 14.41 5.14 -9.97
C LEU A 33 15.75 4.48 -10.25
N TYR A 34 15.91 3.25 -9.77
CA TYR A 34 17.08 2.41 -10.02
C TYR A 34 16.76 1.37 -11.11
N PRO A 35 17.76 0.62 -11.63
CA PRO A 35 17.52 -0.42 -12.61
C PRO A 35 16.52 -1.49 -12.15
N THR A 36 16.61 -1.93 -10.88
CA THR A 36 15.81 -3.05 -10.34
C THR A 36 14.72 -2.63 -9.35
N ARG A 37 14.77 -1.40 -8.83
CA ARG A 37 13.86 -0.94 -7.78
C ARG A 37 13.49 0.53 -7.90
N ILE A 38 12.41 0.91 -7.24
CA ILE A 38 12.10 2.30 -6.92
C ILE A 38 12.23 2.51 -5.42
N GLU A 39 12.64 3.70 -5.04
CA GLU A 39 12.64 4.16 -3.66
C GLU A 39 11.84 5.45 -3.57
N VAL A 40 11.05 5.56 -2.51
CA VAL A 40 10.33 6.78 -2.17
C VAL A 40 10.85 7.29 -0.83
N VAL A 41 11.19 8.58 -0.80
CA VAL A 41 11.84 9.25 0.32
C VAL A 41 11.02 10.46 0.72
N ALA A 42 10.79 10.64 2.02
CA ALA A 42 10.20 11.84 2.60
C ALA A 42 11.03 12.23 3.82
N ASP A 43 11.31 13.53 3.99
CA ASP A 43 12.10 14.05 5.11
C ASP A 43 13.42 13.29 5.33
N ASP A 44 14.14 13.04 4.23
CA ASP A 44 15.38 12.24 4.16
C ASP A 44 15.29 10.77 4.63
N ALA A 45 14.10 10.28 4.97
CA ALA A 45 13.84 8.89 5.32
C ALA A 45 13.28 8.10 4.13
N LEU A 46 13.74 6.86 3.96
CA LEU A 46 13.16 5.90 3.01
C LEU A 46 11.81 5.41 3.55
N ILE A 47 10.72 5.69 2.85
CA ILE A 47 9.35 5.39 3.29
C ILE A 47 8.71 4.23 2.53
N ALA A 48 9.20 3.93 1.33
CA ALA A 48 8.76 2.79 0.54
C ALA A 48 9.84 2.35 -0.44
N SER A 49 9.93 1.05 -0.70
CA SER A 49 10.73 0.48 -1.77
C SER A 49 9.96 -0.62 -2.49
N HIS A 50 10.00 -0.60 -3.81
CA HIS A 50 9.35 -1.62 -4.64
C HIS A 50 10.30 -2.13 -5.71
N VAL A 51 10.10 -3.38 -6.13
CA VAL A 51 10.67 -3.87 -7.39
C VAL A 51 10.17 -2.99 -8.53
N ARG A 52 11.06 -2.63 -9.45
CA ARG A 52 10.71 -1.80 -10.60
C ARG A 52 9.86 -2.62 -11.57
N LEU A 53 8.69 -2.07 -11.89
CA LEU A 53 7.83 -2.58 -12.96
C LEU A 53 8.40 -2.14 -14.32
N LEU A 54 8.54 -3.09 -15.24
CA LEU A 54 9.18 -2.88 -16.54
C LEU A 54 8.19 -2.47 -17.64
N ASP A 55 6.92 -2.89 -17.53
CA ASP A 55 5.86 -2.49 -18.45
C ASP A 55 5.27 -1.11 -18.07
N ARG A 56 4.07 -0.81 -18.56
CA ARG A 56 3.40 0.48 -18.41
C ARG A 56 2.04 0.31 -17.75
N ASP A 57 1.59 1.36 -17.08
CA ASP A 57 0.25 1.47 -16.50
C ASP A 57 -0.06 0.39 -15.43
N GLN A 58 1.00 -0.23 -14.89
CA GLN A 58 0.92 -1.19 -13.79
C GLN A 58 0.90 -0.50 -12.42
N VAL A 59 0.44 -1.23 -11.41
CA VAL A 59 0.43 -0.79 -10.02
C VAL A 59 1.08 -1.85 -9.14
N SER A 60 2.06 -1.45 -8.33
CA SER A 60 2.63 -2.30 -7.27
C SER A 60 2.10 -1.84 -5.92
N TYR A 61 1.35 -2.72 -5.26
CA TYR A 61 0.85 -2.52 -3.91
C TYR A 61 1.74 -3.23 -2.90
N ASP A 62 2.02 -2.57 -1.79
CA ASP A 62 2.35 -3.18 -0.51
C ASP A 62 1.16 -2.96 0.42
N TRP A 63 0.56 -4.04 0.90
CA TRP A 63 -0.63 -4.01 1.75
C TRP A 63 -0.34 -3.37 3.11
N GLN A 64 0.92 -3.42 3.59
CA GLN A 64 1.33 -2.89 4.89
C GLN A 64 1.15 -1.37 4.96
N HIS A 65 1.31 -0.68 3.82
CA HIS A 65 1.09 0.76 3.71
C HIS A 65 -0.33 1.19 4.10
N TYR A 66 -1.28 0.26 4.08
CA TYR A 66 -2.70 0.48 4.34
C TYR A 66 -3.14 -0.01 5.73
N LEU A 67 -2.24 -0.57 6.55
CA LEU A 67 -2.56 -1.01 7.92
C LEU A 67 -3.21 0.09 8.78
N PRO A 68 -2.70 1.35 8.80
CA PRO A 68 -3.34 2.41 9.59
C PRO A 68 -4.77 2.74 9.14
N LEU A 69 -5.13 2.45 7.88
CA LEU A 69 -6.49 2.63 7.37
C LEU A 69 -7.43 1.54 7.89
N ILE A 70 -6.91 0.32 8.12
CA ILE A 70 -7.71 -0.83 8.58
C ILE A 70 -8.22 -0.59 10.01
N GLU A 71 -7.40 -0.01 10.89
CA GLU A 71 -7.81 0.37 12.26
C GLU A 71 -9.02 1.31 12.27
N ARG A 72 -9.04 2.28 11.36
CA ARG A 72 -10.10 3.29 11.30
C ARG A 72 -11.30 2.83 10.49
N LYS A 73 -11.07 2.04 9.45
CA LYS A 73 -12.09 1.56 8.51
C LYS A 73 -11.89 0.07 8.24
N PRO A 74 -12.30 -0.79 9.18
CA PRO A 74 -12.10 -2.24 9.07
C PRO A 74 -12.66 -2.86 7.77
N GLY A 75 -13.76 -2.30 7.25
CA GLY A 75 -14.37 -2.73 5.99
C GLY A 75 -13.49 -2.56 4.73
N ALA A 76 -12.38 -1.81 4.80
CA ALA A 76 -11.42 -1.68 3.70
C ALA A 76 -10.73 -3.01 3.35
N LEU A 77 -10.61 -3.91 4.32
CA LEU A 77 -10.03 -5.24 4.12
C LEU A 77 -10.79 -6.10 3.13
N ARG A 78 -12.12 -5.92 3.02
CA ARG A 78 -12.98 -6.79 2.22
C ARG A 78 -12.65 -6.70 0.73
N ASN A 79 -12.60 -5.49 0.20
CA ASN A 79 -12.55 -5.22 -1.25
C ASN A 79 -11.42 -4.26 -1.68
N GLY A 80 -10.50 -3.89 -0.79
CA GLY A 80 -9.40 -2.99 -1.16
C GLY A 80 -8.44 -3.68 -2.14
N ALA A 81 -8.17 -3.01 -3.28
CA ALA A 81 -7.17 -3.48 -4.26
C ALA A 81 -5.80 -3.87 -3.66
N PRO A 82 -5.27 -3.16 -2.63
CA PRO A 82 -4.02 -3.55 -1.98
C PRO A 82 -4.06 -4.93 -1.29
N PHE A 83 -5.25 -5.43 -0.96
CA PHE A 83 -5.45 -6.68 -0.22
C PHE A 83 -5.79 -7.88 -1.12
N ALA A 84 -5.80 -7.70 -2.45
CA ALA A 84 -6.05 -8.78 -3.40
C ALA A 84 -4.98 -9.88 -3.31
N ASP A 85 -3.71 -9.47 -3.18
CA ASP A 85 -2.54 -10.35 -3.21
C ASP A 85 -1.95 -10.62 -1.81
N LEU A 86 -2.77 -10.54 -0.75
CA LEU A 86 -2.32 -10.82 0.61
C LEU A 86 -1.64 -12.20 0.70
N PRO A 87 -0.58 -12.38 1.51
CA PRO A 87 0.00 -13.69 1.81
C PRO A 87 -1.06 -14.72 2.25
N ALA A 88 -0.87 -15.99 1.88
CA ALA A 88 -1.87 -17.05 2.13
C ALA A 88 -2.35 -17.15 3.60
N PRO A 89 -1.49 -17.04 4.63
CA PRO A 89 -1.94 -17.04 6.02
C PRO A 89 -2.87 -15.88 6.35
N LEU A 90 -2.57 -14.67 5.84
CA LEU A 90 -3.39 -13.48 6.05
C LEU A 90 -4.70 -13.55 5.26
N ARG A 91 -4.71 -14.21 4.09
CA ARG A 91 -5.97 -14.52 3.38
C ARG A 91 -6.85 -15.46 4.19
N GLN A 92 -6.30 -16.52 4.77
CA GLN A 92 -7.05 -17.45 5.61
C GLN A 92 -7.64 -16.73 6.84
N LEU A 93 -6.84 -15.88 7.49
CA LEU A 93 -7.28 -15.07 8.62
C LEU A 93 -8.42 -14.10 8.21
N LYS A 94 -8.29 -13.40 7.08
CA LYS A 94 -9.34 -12.55 6.49
C LYS A 94 -10.64 -13.33 6.25
N HIS A 95 -10.56 -14.53 5.67
CA HIS A 95 -11.72 -15.38 5.41
C HIS A 95 -12.39 -15.90 6.69
N GLY A 96 -11.62 -16.28 7.71
CA GLY A 96 -12.13 -16.76 8.99
C GLY A 96 -12.85 -15.66 9.78
N LEU A 97 -12.29 -14.46 9.78
CA LEU A 97 -12.83 -13.31 10.52
C LEU A 97 -14.00 -12.62 9.79
N GLY A 98 -14.06 -12.65 8.46
CA GLY A 98 -15.22 -12.16 7.71
C GLY A 98 -16.53 -12.90 8.00
N ARG A 99 -16.46 -14.10 8.59
CA ARG A 99 -17.64 -14.91 9.00
C ARG A 99 -18.19 -14.53 10.38
N HIS A 100 -17.49 -13.71 11.15
CA HIS A 100 -17.90 -13.25 12.49
C HIS A 100 -18.27 -11.75 12.45
N ALA A 101 -19.40 -11.39 13.06
CA ALA A 101 -19.76 -9.99 13.26
C ALA A 101 -18.68 -9.30 14.11
N GLY A 102 -17.88 -8.42 13.48
CA GLY A 102 -16.78 -7.71 14.15
C GLY A 102 -15.37 -8.21 13.83
N GLY A 103 -15.20 -9.25 13.02
CA GLY A 103 -13.87 -9.80 12.70
C GLY A 103 -12.91 -8.83 12.00
N ASP A 104 -13.44 -7.83 11.28
CA ASP A 104 -12.63 -6.79 10.65
C ASP A 104 -11.87 -5.94 11.70
N ARG A 105 -12.43 -5.74 12.92
CA ARG A 105 -11.75 -5.00 14.01
C ARG A 105 -10.59 -5.79 14.61
N ILE A 106 -10.69 -7.12 14.63
CA ILE A 106 -9.64 -8.00 15.17
C ILE A 106 -8.43 -8.01 14.23
N MET A 107 -8.65 -7.99 12.92
CA MET A 107 -7.58 -7.87 11.91
C MET A 107 -6.78 -6.56 12.03
N ALA A 108 -7.38 -5.50 12.55
CA ALA A 108 -6.68 -4.24 12.73
C ALA A 108 -5.73 -4.23 13.94
N GLN A 109 -5.85 -5.20 14.83
CA GLN A 109 -5.12 -5.27 16.11
C GLN A 109 -4.03 -6.35 16.13
N VAL A 110 -3.80 -7.05 15.01
CA VAL A 110 -2.81 -8.14 14.85
C VAL A 110 -1.54 -7.64 14.19
#